data_AF-A0AAW2VIV1-F1
#
_entry.id   AF-A0AAW2VIV1-F1
#
_cell.length_a   1.000
_cell.length_b   1.000
_cell.length_c   1.000
_cell.angle_alpha   90.00
_cell.angle_beta   90.00
_cell.angle_gamma   90.00
#
_symmetry.space_group_name_H-M   'P 1'
#
loop_
_entity.id
_entity.type
_entity.pdbx_description
1 polymer ?
#
loop_
_entity_poly.entity_id
_entity_poly.type
_entity_poly.pdbx_seq_one_letter_code
_entity_poly.pdbx_strand_id
1 'polypeptide(L)'
;MKNKRIKADAVDEEKQEKEIQKQIERAEQMMMMGGNEKGGEEEGLKPGILEKNDGDGEKKIKLSLGLSKKNVESNEKRESSRLVFDEGDSETKNAKRKREGENSAKNASVLDELMREEEKAKERSNRKDYWLFEGIIVKVMSKALADKGYYKQKGVVRKVIDKYCGEIEMLENKHVLRVDQEELETVIPQIGGLVKIVNGAYRGEHARLLAIDTDKFCAKVQIEKGIYDGRVLKAVEYEDICKLAQ
;
A
#
# COMPACT_ATOMS: atom_id res chain seq x y z
N MET A 1 44.54 3.54 -0.35
CA MET A 1 43.63 3.62 0.82
C MET A 1 42.30 2.88 0.65
N LYS A 2 41.83 2.55 -0.57
CA LYS A 2 40.53 1.88 -0.78
C LYS A 2 40.58 0.34 -0.61
N ASN A 3 41.73 -0.29 -0.86
CA ASN A 3 41.87 -1.76 -0.80
C ASN A 3 42.05 -2.34 0.63
N LYS A 4 42.20 -1.49 1.66
CA LYS A 4 42.31 -1.94 3.07
C LYS A 4 40.95 -2.09 3.76
N ARG A 5 39.91 -1.37 3.30
CA ARG A 5 38.55 -1.45 3.87
C ARG A 5 37.80 -2.68 3.36
N ILE A 6 37.88 -2.95 2.06
CA ILE A 6 37.29 -4.14 1.42
C ILE A 6 37.83 -5.46 2.05
N LYS A 7 39.11 -5.49 2.44
CA LYS A 7 39.69 -6.64 3.14
C LYS A 7 39.28 -6.74 4.61
N ALA A 8 38.86 -5.66 5.25
CA ALA A 8 38.35 -5.70 6.62
C ALA A 8 36.89 -6.15 6.62
N ASP A 9 36.08 -5.64 5.69
CA ASP A 9 34.68 -6.01 5.54
C ASP A 9 34.53 -7.50 5.15
N ALA A 10 35.36 -8.01 4.23
CA ALA A 10 35.35 -9.43 3.88
C ALA A 10 35.76 -10.37 5.03
N VAL A 11 36.60 -9.91 5.96
CA VAL A 11 37.02 -10.72 7.13
C VAL A 11 35.94 -10.74 8.21
N ASP A 12 35.15 -9.67 8.33
CA ASP A 12 34.01 -9.63 9.24
C ASP A 12 32.80 -10.39 8.68
N GLU A 13 32.56 -10.36 7.36
CA GLU A 13 31.57 -11.22 6.69
C GLU A 13 31.89 -12.71 6.86
N GLU A 14 33.14 -13.15 6.65
CA GLU A 14 33.54 -14.56 6.81
C GLU A 14 33.37 -15.06 8.27
N LYS A 15 33.54 -14.18 9.26
CA LYS A 15 33.26 -14.51 10.67
C LYS A 15 31.76 -14.64 10.94
N GLN A 16 30.96 -13.75 10.38
CA GLN A 16 29.50 -13.80 10.53
C GLN A 16 28.91 -15.05 9.88
N GLU A 17 29.38 -15.42 8.69
CA GLU A 17 28.95 -16.64 8.01
C GLU A 17 29.26 -17.91 8.83
N LYS A 18 30.45 -17.97 9.45
CA LYS A 18 30.82 -19.09 10.34
C LYS A 18 29.96 -19.16 11.60
N GLU A 19 29.59 -18.02 12.17
CA GLU A 19 28.69 -17.96 13.33
C GLU A 19 27.28 -18.46 12.97
N ILE A 20 26.78 -18.08 11.79
CA ILE A 20 25.47 -18.51 11.27
C ILE A 20 25.48 -20.00 10.97
N GLN A 21 26.52 -20.51 10.28
CA GLN A 21 26.65 -21.94 10.00
C GLN A 21 26.69 -22.77 11.29
N LYS A 22 27.40 -22.30 12.32
CA LYS A 22 27.48 -22.99 13.60
C LYS A 22 26.14 -23.02 14.35
N GLN A 23 25.30 -21.99 14.17
CA GLN A 23 23.94 -22.00 14.72
C GLN A 23 23.02 -22.96 13.96
N ILE A 24 23.14 -23.02 12.63
CA ILE A 24 22.39 -23.95 11.78
C ILE A 24 22.79 -25.40 12.09
N GLU A 25 24.09 -25.70 12.16
CA GLU A 25 24.60 -27.03 12.48
C GLU A 25 24.18 -27.49 13.89
N ARG A 26 24.19 -26.57 14.88
CA ARG A 26 23.70 -26.86 16.23
C ARG A 26 22.19 -27.13 16.24
N ALA A 27 21.41 -26.39 15.45
CA ALA A 27 19.98 -26.62 15.30
C ALA A 27 19.69 -27.94 14.57
N GLU A 28 20.48 -28.28 13.55
CA GLU A 28 20.37 -29.52 12.79
C GLU A 28 20.78 -30.74 13.63
N GLN A 29 21.83 -30.65 14.46
CA GLN A 29 22.16 -31.69 15.44
C GLN A 29 21.08 -31.85 16.51
N MET A 30 20.43 -30.76 16.95
CA MET A 30 19.27 -30.83 17.83
C MET A 30 18.05 -31.47 17.14
N MET A 31 17.87 -31.28 15.83
CA MET A 31 16.81 -31.94 15.06
C MET A 31 17.12 -33.41 14.75
N MET A 32 18.39 -33.77 14.53
CA MET A 32 18.84 -35.15 14.27
C MET A 32 18.82 -36.05 15.51
N MET A 33 18.92 -35.48 16.72
CA MET A 33 18.74 -36.23 17.97
C MET A 33 17.26 -36.40 18.40
N GLY A 34 16.30 -35.88 17.63
CA GLY A 34 14.88 -35.80 17.98
C GLY A 34 13.92 -36.62 17.10
N GLY A 35 14.33 -37.77 16.54
CA GLY A 35 13.44 -38.54 15.66
C GLY A 35 13.67 -40.05 15.58
N ASN A 36 12.95 -40.80 16.42
CA ASN A 36 12.45 -42.16 16.16
C ASN A 36 11.18 -42.27 17.05
N GLU A 37 9.94 -42.51 16.61
CA GLU A 37 9.42 -43.32 15.52
C GLU A 37 7.99 -42.85 15.10
N LYS A 38 7.69 -43.05 13.81
CA LYS A 38 6.41 -43.49 13.19
C LYS A 38 5.10 -42.67 13.33
N GLY A 39 4.63 -42.21 12.17
CA GLY A 39 3.37 -42.73 11.61
C GLY A 39 2.25 -41.72 11.32
N GLY A 40 2.00 -41.48 10.02
CA GLY A 40 0.65 -41.50 9.43
C GLY A 40 -0.29 -40.29 9.57
N GLU A 41 -0.74 -39.84 8.40
CA GLU A 41 -2.10 -39.33 8.08
C GLU A 41 -2.36 -37.81 8.06
N GLU A 42 -3.18 -37.45 7.08
CA GLU A 42 -3.58 -36.12 6.61
C GLU A 42 -4.45 -35.31 7.59
N GLU A 43 -4.60 -34.03 7.22
CA GLU A 43 -5.63 -33.05 7.60
C GLU A 43 -5.30 -32.05 8.72
N GLY A 44 -5.67 -30.80 8.45
CA GLY A 44 -6.20 -29.91 9.50
C GLY A 44 -5.45 -28.60 9.72
N LEU A 45 -5.96 -27.55 9.09
CA LEU A 45 -5.82 -26.17 9.55
C LEU A 45 -6.22 -26.01 11.03
N LYS A 46 -5.39 -25.35 11.85
CA LYS A 46 -5.78 -24.33 12.87
C LYS A 46 -4.56 -23.81 13.66
N PRO A 47 -4.42 -22.48 13.87
CA PRO A 47 -3.47 -21.93 14.83
C PRO A 47 -4.03 -22.09 16.25
N GLY A 48 -3.31 -22.81 17.09
CA GLY A 48 -3.66 -23.06 18.49
C GLY A 48 -3.39 -21.84 19.38
N ILE A 49 -4.43 -21.50 20.15
CA ILE A 49 -4.54 -20.50 21.20
C ILE A 49 -3.40 -20.59 22.26
N LEU A 50 -2.89 -19.44 22.69
CA LEU A 50 -2.06 -19.31 23.89
C LEU A 50 -2.94 -19.42 25.13
N GLU A 51 -2.85 -20.55 25.85
CA GLU A 51 -3.18 -20.58 27.29
C GLU A 51 -1.99 -20.06 28.09
N LYS A 52 -2.23 -18.98 28.85
CA LYS A 52 -1.32 -18.53 29.91
C LYS A 52 -1.95 -18.90 31.24
N ASN A 53 -1.31 -19.85 31.92
CA ASN A 53 -1.56 -20.14 33.33
C ASN A 53 -1.05 -18.98 34.19
N ASP A 54 -1.91 -18.53 35.09
CA ASP A 54 -1.62 -17.61 36.19
C ASP A 54 -0.65 -18.26 37.20
N GLY A 55 0.32 -17.47 37.66
CA GLY A 55 1.33 -17.93 38.62
C GLY A 55 2.35 -16.85 38.96
N ASP A 56 1.88 -15.86 39.70
CA ASP A 56 2.57 -15.05 40.71
C ASP A 56 4.05 -14.65 40.50
N GLY A 57 4.27 -13.34 40.27
CA GLY A 57 5.59 -12.75 40.05
C GLY A 57 5.48 -11.24 39.84
N GLU A 58 5.08 -10.55 40.90
CA GLU A 58 4.78 -9.12 40.96
C GLU A 58 5.93 -8.24 40.45
N LYS A 59 5.81 -7.70 39.23
CA LYS A 59 6.52 -6.48 38.79
C LYS A 59 5.54 -5.58 38.06
N LYS A 60 4.72 -4.85 38.81
CA LYS A 60 3.82 -3.80 38.30
C LYS A 60 4.64 -2.65 37.71
N ILE A 61 4.72 -2.58 36.38
CA ILE A 61 5.15 -1.36 35.67
C ILE A 61 3.90 -0.49 35.48
N LYS A 62 3.72 0.48 36.38
CA LYS A 62 2.58 1.40 36.39
C LYS A 62 2.93 2.63 35.53
N LEU A 63 2.62 2.59 34.23
CA LEU A 63 2.75 3.73 33.33
C LEU A 63 1.52 4.63 33.47
N SER A 64 1.57 5.57 34.41
CA SER A 64 0.57 6.62 34.55
C SER A 64 0.83 7.75 33.52
N LEU A 65 0.19 7.69 32.35
CA LEU A 65 0.03 8.86 31.48
C LEU A 65 -1.12 9.72 32.00
N GLY A 66 -0.77 10.71 32.82
CA GLY A 66 -1.70 11.77 33.26
C GLY A 66 -2.02 12.72 32.10
N LEU A 67 -3.20 12.53 31.50
CA LEU A 67 -3.86 13.50 30.63
C LEU A 67 -4.44 14.63 31.48
N SER A 68 -3.64 15.67 31.73
CA SER A 68 -4.12 16.91 32.33
C SER A 68 -4.82 17.77 31.28
N LYS A 69 -6.14 17.64 31.23
CA LYS A 69 -7.05 18.64 30.66
C LYS A 69 -6.78 20.00 31.32
N LYS A 70 -6.59 21.05 30.53
CA LYS A 70 -6.91 22.42 30.95
C LYS A 70 -7.96 22.99 30.01
N ASN A 71 -9.14 23.18 30.59
CA ASN A 71 -10.26 23.92 30.06
C ASN A 71 -9.90 25.42 30.03
N VAL A 72 -10.16 26.11 28.92
CA VAL A 72 -10.45 27.55 28.89
C VAL A 72 -11.49 27.78 27.81
N GLU A 73 -12.73 28.00 28.23
CA GLU A 73 -13.76 28.64 27.44
C GLU A 73 -13.44 30.13 27.32
N SER A 74 -13.53 30.69 26.10
CA SER A 74 -14.15 32.00 25.89
C SER A 74 -14.37 32.30 24.40
N ASN A 75 -15.66 32.36 24.06
CA ASN A 75 -16.31 33.39 23.25
C ASN A 75 -16.34 33.30 21.71
N GLU A 76 -17.55 33.60 21.22
CA GLU A 76 -18.02 33.57 19.85
C GLU A 76 -17.40 34.66 18.96
N LYS A 77 -17.11 34.34 17.69
CA LYS A 77 -17.79 34.92 16.52
C LYS A 77 -17.26 34.38 15.19
N ARG A 78 -18.19 34.31 14.24
CA ARG A 78 -18.05 33.99 12.81
C ARG A 78 -17.10 34.98 12.11
N GLU A 79 -16.30 34.52 11.16
CA GLU A 79 -16.55 34.67 9.71
C GLU A 79 -15.36 34.19 8.86
N SER A 80 -15.73 33.79 7.64
CA SER A 80 -14.96 33.42 6.44
C SER A 80 -13.63 34.16 6.22
N SER A 81 -12.58 33.44 5.82
CA SER A 81 -11.94 33.58 4.51
C SER A 81 -10.60 32.82 4.35
N ARG A 82 -10.43 32.23 3.16
CA ARG A 82 -9.19 32.12 2.35
C ARG A 82 -7.93 31.57 3.02
N LEU A 83 -7.62 30.29 2.75
CA LEU A 83 -6.26 29.76 2.86
C LEU A 83 -5.52 30.04 1.54
N VAL A 84 -4.80 31.16 1.53
CA VAL A 84 -3.75 31.48 0.56
C VAL A 84 -2.48 30.79 1.05
N PHE A 85 -1.86 30.03 0.16
CA PHE A 85 -0.52 29.46 0.32
C PHE A 85 0.48 30.63 0.36
N ASP A 86 1.21 30.80 1.46
CA ASP A 86 2.29 31.80 1.56
C ASP A 86 3.52 31.21 2.25
N GLU A 87 4.51 30.96 1.39
CA GLU A 87 5.96 31.30 1.43
C GLU A 87 6.76 31.32 2.75
N GLY A 88 8.03 30.90 2.66
CA GLY A 88 9.05 31.32 3.63
C GLY A 88 10.29 30.42 3.75
N ASP A 89 11.16 30.44 2.75
CA ASP A 89 12.58 30.11 2.92
C ASP A 89 13.31 31.36 3.47
N SER A 90 13.91 31.26 4.67
CA SER A 90 15.04 32.12 5.06
C SER A 90 15.72 31.59 6.33
N GLU A 91 17.03 31.40 6.22
CA GLU A 91 17.95 30.98 7.29
C GLU A 91 18.04 32.00 8.45
N THR A 92 18.26 31.54 9.69
CA THR A 92 19.57 31.43 10.37
C THR A 92 19.51 31.55 11.92
N LYS A 93 20.26 30.66 12.60
CA LYS A 93 20.95 30.74 13.92
C LYS A 93 20.27 30.28 15.24
N ASN A 94 20.80 29.14 15.71
CA ASN A 94 21.26 28.77 17.07
C ASN A 94 20.26 28.69 18.25
N ALA A 95 20.05 27.48 18.77
CA ALA A 95 20.84 26.94 19.90
C ALA A 95 20.34 25.56 20.40
N LYS A 96 21.18 24.53 20.21
CA LYS A 96 21.53 23.47 21.18
C LYS A 96 20.37 22.73 21.89
N ARG A 97 19.99 21.54 21.36
CA ARG A 97 19.55 20.37 22.15
C ARG A 97 19.63 19.05 21.35
N LYS A 98 20.41 18.12 21.91
CA LYS A 98 20.52 16.66 21.69
C LYS A 98 20.51 16.09 20.24
N ARG A 99 21.73 15.71 19.82
CA ARG A 99 22.00 14.72 18.77
C ARG A 99 21.61 13.31 19.24
N GLU A 100 20.38 12.88 19.00
CA GLU A 100 19.99 11.44 19.06
C GLU A 100 19.05 11.04 17.88
N GLY A 101 18.80 11.91 16.90
CA GLY A 101 17.87 11.66 15.78
C GLY A 101 18.51 11.32 14.42
N GLU A 102 19.83 11.48 14.28
CA GLU A 102 20.46 11.45 12.95
C GLU A 102 20.56 10.03 12.36
N ASN A 103 20.60 8.98 13.20
CA ASN A 103 20.59 7.59 12.72
C ASN A 103 19.19 7.08 12.40
N SER A 104 18.14 7.61 13.03
CA SER A 104 16.75 7.23 12.70
C SER A 104 16.30 7.80 11.36
N ALA A 105 16.72 9.02 11.02
CA ALA A 105 16.42 9.63 9.72
C ALA A 105 17.17 8.94 8.56
N LYS A 106 18.43 8.52 8.79
CA LYS A 106 19.22 7.78 7.80
C LYS A 106 18.67 6.36 7.58
N ASN A 107 18.27 5.67 8.64
CA ASN A 107 17.63 4.35 8.53
C ASN A 107 16.22 4.43 7.91
N ALA A 108 15.46 5.51 8.18
CA ALA A 108 14.20 5.77 7.50
C ALA A 108 14.40 6.04 6.00
N SER A 109 15.47 6.74 5.62
CA SER A 109 15.83 6.95 4.20
C SER A 109 16.26 5.65 3.52
N VAL A 110 17.05 4.79 4.18
CA VAL A 110 17.47 3.49 3.61
C VAL A 110 16.28 2.54 3.49
N LEU A 111 15.39 2.53 4.49
CA LEU A 111 14.16 1.74 4.44
C LEU A 111 13.21 2.26 3.36
N ASP A 112 13.04 3.58 3.23
CA ASP A 112 12.23 4.21 2.18
C ASP A 112 12.82 3.97 0.78
N GLU A 113 14.14 3.97 0.63
CA GLU A 113 14.85 3.60 -0.60
C GLU A 113 14.60 2.14 -0.97
N LEU A 114 14.77 1.22 0.00
CA LEU A 114 14.54 -0.22 -0.18
C LEU A 114 13.07 -0.51 -0.51
N MET A 115 12.14 0.16 0.17
CA MET A 115 10.71 0.05 -0.12
C MET A 115 10.36 0.57 -1.51
N ARG A 116 10.96 1.68 -1.96
CA ARG A 116 10.76 2.22 -3.30
C ARG A 116 11.31 1.28 -4.36
N GLU A 117 12.45 0.64 -4.10
CA GLU A 117 13.04 -0.35 -5.01
C GLU A 117 12.16 -1.60 -5.12
N GLU A 118 11.61 -2.07 -4.00
CA GLU A 118 10.65 -3.17 -3.97
C GLU A 118 9.34 -2.80 -4.68
N GLU A 119 8.82 -1.60 -4.47
CA GLU A 119 7.65 -1.08 -5.19
C GLU A 119 7.89 -1.05 -6.69
N LYS A 120 9.07 -0.59 -7.13
CA LYS A 120 9.42 -0.52 -8.54
C LYS A 120 9.61 -1.91 -9.17
N ALA A 121 10.11 -2.87 -8.41
CA ALA A 121 10.18 -4.26 -8.83
C ALA A 121 8.75 -4.85 -8.98
N LYS A 122 7.89 -4.62 -7.99
CA LYS A 122 6.47 -5.00 -8.02
C LYS A 122 5.73 -4.33 -9.17
N GLU A 123 6.01 -3.07 -9.45
CA GLU A 123 5.42 -2.33 -10.56
C GLU A 123 5.78 -2.98 -11.89
N ARG A 124 7.06 -3.33 -12.11
CA ARG A 124 7.49 -4.02 -13.34
C ARG A 124 6.86 -5.40 -13.51
N SER A 125 6.70 -6.17 -12.43
CA SER A 125 6.08 -7.49 -12.50
C SER A 125 4.56 -7.44 -12.65
N ASN A 126 3.92 -6.44 -12.02
CA ASN A 126 2.47 -6.32 -11.90
C ASN A 126 1.86 -5.42 -12.98
N ARG A 127 2.66 -4.62 -13.70
CA ARG A 127 2.20 -3.92 -14.89
C ARG A 127 1.84 -4.94 -15.95
N LYS A 128 0.54 -5.07 -16.20
CA LYS A 128 -0.01 -5.92 -17.26
C LYS A 128 -0.59 -5.04 -18.35
N ASP A 129 -0.72 -5.63 -19.53
CA ASP A 129 -1.44 -5.07 -20.67
C ASP A 129 -2.96 -5.02 -20.45
N TYR A 130 -3.51 -5.96 -19.68
CA TYR A 130 -4.91 -5.90 -19.26
C TYR A 130 -5.10 -5.06 -18.00
N TRP A 131 -6.17 -4.28 -17.92
CA TRP A 131 -6.52 -3.48 -16.72
C TRP A 131 -7.95 -3.69 -16.24
N LEU A 132 -8.75 -4.46 -16.98
CA LEU A 132 -10.15 -4.62 -16.64
C LEU A 132 -10.34 -5.46 -15.38
N PHE A 133 -11.24 -5.00 -14.49
CA PHE A 133 -11.61 -5.68 -13.26
C PHE A 133 -13.13 -5.68 -13.09
N GLU A 134 -13.65 -6.67 -12.37
CA GLU A 134 -15.06 -6.73 -12.01
C GLU A 134 -15.40 -5.68 -10.94
N GLY A 135 -16.62 -5.13 -11.02
CA GLY A 135 -17.12 -4.14 -10.06
C GLY A 135 -16.54 -2.74 -10.21
N ILE A 136 -15.89 -2.41 -11.34
CA ILE A 136 -15.46 -1.04 -11.65
C ILE A 136 -16.44 -0.37 -12.63
N ILE A 137 -16.44 0.96 -12.63
CA ILE A 137 -17.25 1.79 -13.54
C ILE A 137 -16.35 2.27 -14.67
N VAL A 138 -16.69 1.89 -15.90
CA VAL A 138 -15.97 2.28 -17.11
C VAL A 138 -16.85 3.16 -18.00
N LYS A 139 -16.21 3.89 -18.90
CA LYS A 139 -16.87 4.69 -19.92
C LYS A 139 -16.61 4.07 -21.30
N VAL A 140 -17.68 3.82 -22.04
CA VAL A 140 -17.61 3.20 -23.37
C VAL A 140 -17.20 4.26 -24.40
N MET A 141 -16.11 4.01 -25.11
CA MET A 141 -15.54 4.89 -26.13
C MET A 141 -15.56 4.27 -27.55
N SER A 142 -16.21 3.11 -27.72
CA SER A 142 -16.41 2.50 -29.04
C SER A 142 -17.21 3.41 -29.98
N LYS A 143 -16.64 3.74 -31.14
CA LYS A 143 -17.35 4.47 -32.21
C LYS A 143 -18.41 3.59 -32.89
N ALA A 144 -18.20 2.28 -32.96
CA ALA A 144 -19.18 1.35 -33.54
C ALA A 144 -20.47 1.26 -32.71
N LEU A 145 -20.37 1.51 -31.40
CA LEU A 145 -21.53 1.57 -30.51
C LEU A 145 -22.14 2.98 -30.42
N ALA A 146 -21.57 3.97 -31.11
CA ALA A 146 -22.13 5.33 -31.20
C ALA A 146 -23.47 5.35 -31.93
N ASP A 147 -23.60 4.56 -33.00
CA ASP A 147 -24.85 4.44 -33.77
C ASP A 147 -26.01 3.88 -32.93
N LYS A 148 -25.68 3.14 -31.87
CA LYS A 148 -26.64 2.58 -30.91
C LYS A 148 -26.85 3.44 -29.66
N GLY A 149 -26.17 4.59 -29.57
CA GLY A 149 -26.31 5.54 -28.46
C GLY A 149 -25.52 5.20 -27.20
N TYR A 150 -24.57 4.24 -27.24
CA TYR A 150 -23.76 3.88 -26.06
C TYR A 150 -22.43 4.62 -25.98
N TYR A 151 -22.11 5.48 -26.94
CA TYR A 151 -20.86 6.24 -26.93
C TYR A 151 -20.83 7.26 -25.79
N LYS A 152 -19.71 7.31 -25.05
CA LYS A 152 -19.47 8.11 -23.84
C LYS A 152 -20.39 7.77 -22.66
N GLN A 153 -21.14 6.68 -22.75
CA GLN A 153 -22.00 6.24 -21.67
C GLN A 153 -21.21 5.44 -20.64
N LYS A 154 -21.66 5.50 -19.38
CA LYS A 154 -21.01 4.81 -18.26
C LYS A 154 -21.69 3.47 -18.00
N GLY A 155 -20.90 2.48 -17.67
CA GLY A 155 -21.35 1.12 -17.35
C GLY A 155 -20.56 0.52 -16.20
N VAL A 156 -21.15 -0.47 -15.52
CA VAL A 156 -20.48 -1.28 -14.50
C VAL A 156 -19.97 -2.56 -15.15
N VAL A 157 -18.70 -2.91 -14.92
CA VAL A 157 -18.16 -4.21 -15.34
C VAL A 157 -18.73 -5.29 -14.41
N ARG A 158 -19.61 -6.14 -14.93
CA ARG A 158 -20.17 -7.28 -14.18
C ARG A 158 -19.23 -8.47 -14.16
N LYS A 159 -18.60 -8.76 -15.30
CA LYS A 159 -17.72 -9.90 -15.48
C LYS A 159 -16.60 -9.56 -16.45
N VAL A 160 -15.41 -10.10 -16.21
CA VAL A 160 -14.29 -10.01 -17.16
C VAL A 160 -14.09 -11.38 -17.82
N ILE A 161 -14.03 -11.40 -19.15
CA ILE A 161 -13.86 -12.57 -20.00
C ILE A 161 -12.50 -12.45 -20.67
N ASP A 162 -11.69 -13.51 -20.59
CA ASP A 162 -10.36 -13.59 -21.21
C ASP A 162 -9.39 -12.45 -20.82
N LYS A 163 -9.66 -11.76 -19.69
CA LYS A 163 -8.90 -10.62 -19.13
C LYS A 163 -9.04 -9.29 -19.89
N TYR A 164 -9.35 -9.32 -21.18
CA TYR A 164 -9.46 -8.11 -22.02
C TYR A 164 -10.91 -7.68 -22.28
N CYS A 165 -11.85 -8.63 -22.34
CA CYS A 165 -13.24 -8.34 -22.64
C CYS A 165 -14.09 -8.15 -21.38
N GLY A 166 -14.87 -7.08 -21.32
CA GLY A 166 -15.80 -6.78 -20.24
C GLY A 166 -17.24 -7.04 -20.62
N GLU A 167 -17.99 -7.70 -19.74
CA GLU A 167 -19.45 -7.65 -19.73
C GLU A 167 -19.89 -6.42 -18.94
N ILE A 168 -20.34 -5.38 -19.66
CA ILE A 168 -20.66 -4.06 -19.14
C ILE A 168 -22.17 -3.89 -19.04
N GLU A 169 -22.69 -3.67 -17.84
CA GLU A 169 -24.07 -3.26 -17.62
C GLU A 169 -24.16 -1.72 -17.63
N MET A 170 -24.86 -1.17 -18.61
CA MET A 170 -25.03 0.28 -18.76
C MET A 170 -25.87 0.86 -17.62
N LEU A 171 -25.44 1.99 -17.02
CA LEU A 171 -26.16 2.59 -15.89
C LEU A 171 -27.54 3.14 -16.27
N GLU A 172 -27.68 3.70 -17.48
CA GLU A 172 -28.93 4.33 -17.92
C GLU A 172 -29.99 3.30 -18.33
N ASN A 173 -29.61 2.38 -19.21
CA ASN A 173 -30.56 1.48 -19.89
C ASN A 173 -30.55 0.05 -19.33
N LYS A 174 -29.63 -0.28 -18.40
CA LYS A 174 -29.39 -1.65 -17.88
C LYS A 174 -29.10 -2.69 -18.95
N HIS A 175 -28.75 -2.26 -20.16
CA HIS A 175 -28.35 -3.15 -21.24
C HIS A 175 -26.96 -3.72 -20.92
N VAL A 176 -26.77 -4.99 -21.25
CA VAL A 176 -25.50 -5.67 -21.06
C VAL A 176 -24.79 -5.78 -22.40
N LEU A 177 -23.57 -5.26 -22.48
CA LEU A 177 -22.74 -5.21 -23.67
C LEU A 177 -21.43 -5.95 -23.41
N ARG A 178 -20.92 -6.67 -24.41
CA ARG A 178 -19.56 -7.20 -24.39
C ARG A 178 -18.66 -6.26 -25.17
N VAL A 179 -17.69 -5.65 -24.49
CA VAL A 179 -16.81 -4.62 -25.05
C VAL A 179 -15.37 -4.94 -24.66
N ASP A 180 -14.44 -4.76 -25.58
CA ASP A 180 -13.02 -4.94 -25.29
C ASP A 180 -12.44 -3.74 -24.52
N GLN A 181 -11.43 -3.96 -23.69
CA GLN A 181 -10.78 -2.91 -22.92
C GLN A 181 -10.22 -1.76 -23.77
N GLU A 182 -9.84 -1.99 -25.02
CA GLU A 182 -9.37 -0.94 -25.95
C GLU A 182 -10.45 0.10 -26.25
N GLU A 183 -11.71 -0.29 -26.15
CA GLU A 183 -12.86 0.58 -26.38
C GLU A 183 -13.46 1.12 -25.08
N LEU A 184 -12.76 0.93 -23.95
CA LEU A 184 -13.17 1.38 -22.62
C LEU A 184 -12.16 2.39 -22.06
N GLU A 185 -12.68 3.32 -21.27
CA GLU A 185 -11.89 4.34 -20.54
C GLU A 185 -12.16 4.19 -19.05
N THR A 186 -11.12 4.33 -18.21
CA THR A 186 -11.27 4.37 -16.75
C THR A 186 -12.05 5.62 -16.34
N VAL A 187 -12.89 5.50 -15.31
CA VAL A 187 -13.62 6.65 -14.77
C VAL A 187 -13.02 7.06 -13.46
N ILE A 188 -12.59 8.31 -13.33
CA ILE A 188 -12.13 8.87 -12.05
C ILE A 188 -13.35 9.41 -11.27
N PRO A 189 -13.61 8.97 -10.03
CA PRO A 189 -14.68 9.52 -9.21
C PRO A 189 -14.33 10.92 -8.69
N GLN A 190 -15.28 11.55 -8.00
CA GLN A 190 -14.98 12.74 -7.20
C GLN A 190 -14.00 12.42 -6.06
N ILE A 191 -13.30 13.45 -5.59
CA ILE A 191 -12.44 13.38 -4.42
C ILE A 191 -13.23 12.81 -3.23
N GLY A 192 -12.61 11.89 -2.50
CA GLY A 192 -13.22 11.11 -1.42
C GLY A 192 -13.92 9.83 -1.89
N GLY A 193 -14.08 9.62 -3.20
CA GLY A 193 -14.68 8.42 -3.78
C GLY A 193 -13.76 7.20 -3.71
N LEU A 194 -14.38 6.01 -3.72
CA LEU A 194 -13.66 4.73 -3.79
C LEU A 194 -13.23 4.43 -5.22
N VAL A 195 -11.99 3.99 -5.34
CA VAL A 195 -11.36 3.52 -6.58
C VAL A 195 -10.74 2.15 -6.36
N LYS A 196 -10.61 1.41 -7.45
CA LYS A 196 -9.78 0.22 -7.53
C LYS A 196 -8.50 0.58 -8.27
N ILE A 197 -7.37 0.14 -7.75
CA ILE A 197 -6.10 0.21 -8.47
C ILE A 197 -6.11 -0.92 -9.49
N VAL A 198 -6.17 -0.56 -10.77
CA VAL A 198 -6.31 -1.51 -11.88
C VAL A 198 -4.96 -1.90 -12.47
N ASN A 199 -3.89 -1.17 -12.20
CA ASN A 199 -2.54 -1.54 -12.62
C ASN A 199 -1.44 -1.01 -11.68
N GLY A 200 -0.19 -1.37 -11.97
CA GLY A 200 0.98 -0.95 -11.20
C GLY A 200 1.25 -1.84 -9.98
N ALA A 201 2.09 -1.37 -9.05
CA ALA A 201 2.57 -2.17 -7.91
C ALA A 201 1.44 -2.67 -7.00
N TYR A 202 0.37 -1.88 -6.87
CA TYR A 202 -0.76 -2.10 -5.98
C TYR A 202 -2.02 -2.63 -6.70
N ARG A 203 -1.82 -3.26 -7.85
CA ARG A 203 -2.90 -3.80 -8.67
C ARG A 203 -3.84 -4.70 -7.85
N GLY A 204 -5.14 -4.43 -7.95
CA GLY A 204 -6.21 -5.18 -7.29
C GLY A 204 -6.70 -4.56 -5.99
N GLU A 205 -5.92 -3.66 -5.39
CA GLU A 205 -6.24 -3.04 -4.10
C GLU A 205 -7.36 -1.98 -4.22
N HIS A 206 -8.07 -1.80 -3.12
CA HIS A 206 -9.07 -0.74 -2.98
C HIS A 206 -8.45 0.48 -2.33
N ALA A 207 -8.72 1.65 -2.90
CA ALA A 207 -8.20 2.91 -2.41
C ALA A 207 -9.27 4.01 -2.45
N ARG A 208 -9.03 5.08 -1.70
CA ARG A 208 -9.82 6.29 -1.70
C ARG A 208 -9.05 7.41 -2.40
N LEU A 209 -9.73 8.11 -3.30
CA LEU A 209 -9.17 9.26 -3.98
C LEU A 209 -9.07 10.45 -3.03
N LEU A 210 -7.88 11.03 -2.85
CA LEU A 210 -7.65 12.17 -1.96
C LEU A 210 -7.49 13.49 -2.72
N ALA A 211 -6.78 13.47 -3.86
CA ALA A 211 -6.57 14.64 -4.69
C ALA A 211 -6.32 14.23 -6.13
N ILE A 212 -6.50 15.17 -7.05
CA ILE A 212 -6.35 15.00 -8.49
C ILE A 212 -5.43 16.13 -8.96
N ASP A 213 -4.40 15.80 -9.72
CA ASP A 213 -3.47 16.72 -10.38
C ASP A 213 -3.69 16.64 -11.89
N THR A 214 -4.46 17.59 -12.43
CA THR A 214 -4.82 17.64 -13.84
C THR A 214 -3.64 17.95 -14.76
N ASP A 215 -2.58 18.57 -14.25
CA ASP A 215 -1.43 18.98 -15.05
C ASP A 215 -0.52 17.79 -15.34
N LYS A 216 -0.41 16.87 -14.38
CA LYS A 216 0.42 15.65 -14.49
C LYS A 216 -0.37 14.39 -14.80
N PHE A 217 -1.69 14.49 -14.96
CA PHE A 217 -2.59 13.34 -15.15
C PHE A 217 -2.46 12.28 -14.04
N CYS A 218 -2.23 12.76 -12.81
CA CYS A 218 -1.95 11.92 -11.65
C CYS A 218 -2.97 12.15 -10.53
N ALA A 219 -3.21 11.13 -9.75
CA ALA A 219 -4.07 11.15 -8.58
C ALA A 219 -3.29 10.77 -7.32
N LYS A 220 -3.67 11.39 -6.21
CA LYS A 220 -3.24 10.99 -4.88
C LYS A 220 -4.31 10.07 -4.30
N VAL A 221 -3.97 8.83 -4.00
CA VAL A 221 -4.90 7.82 -3.46
C VAL A 221 -4.36 7.23 -2.16
N GLN A 222 -5.26 6.80 -1.29
CA GLN A 222 -4.93 6.10 -0.04
C GLN A 222 -5.55 4.71 -0.03
N ILE A 223 -4.74 3.68 0.19
CA ILE A 223 -5.23 2.29 0.25
C ILE A 223 -6.04 2.11 1.54
N GLU A 224 -7.24 1.53 1.46
CA GLU A 224 -8.16 1.34 2.61
C GLU A 224 -8.12 -0.07 3.21
N LYS A 225 -7.59 -1.05 2.47
CA LYS A 225 -7.61 -2.47 2.87
C LYS A 225 -6.33 -3.17 2.41
N GLY A 226 -5.90 -4.17 3.18
CA GLY A 226 -4.78 -5.04 2.82
C GLY A 226 -3.51 -4.78 3.63
N ILE A 227 -2.39 -5.36 3.19
CA ILE A 227 -1.08 -5.26 3.85
C ILE A 227 -0.57 -3.81 3.86
N TYR A 228 -1.03 -3.01 2.90
CA TYR A 228 -0.64 -1.62 2.70
C TYR A 228 -1.71 -0.63 3.18
N ASP A 229 -2.59 -1.05 4.09
CA ASP A 229 -3.63 -0.19 4.65
C ASP A 229 -3.04 1.13 5.20
N GLY A 230 -3.70 2.24 4.86
CA GLY A 230 -3.29 3.59 5.21
C GLY A 230 -2.18 4.18 4.34
N ARG A 231 -1.53 3.40 3.45
CA ARG A 231 -0.46 3.91 2.58
C ARG A 231 -1.01 4.90 1.56
N VAL A 232 -0.33 6.03 1.43
CA VAL A 232 -0.70 7.11 0.52
C VAL A 232 0.21 7.11 -0.70
N LEU A 233 -0.37 6.85 -1.87
CA LEU A 233 0.31 6.95 -3.16
C LEU A 233 0.12 8.36 -3.69
N LYS A 234 1.22 9.08 -3.91
CA LYS A 234 1.19 10.51 -4.24
C LYS A 234 0.94 10.79 -5.72
N ALA A 235 1.37 9.90 -6.60
CA ALA A 235 1.31 10.07 -8.05
C ALA A 235 0.95 8.74 -8.71
N VAL A 236 -0.34 8.45 -8.80
CA VAL A 236 -0.88 7.30 -9.54
C VAL A 236 -1.54 7.80 -10.81
N GLU A 237 -1.19 7.23 -11.96
CA GLU A 237 -1.75 7.63 -13.26
C GLU A 237 -3.26 7.34 -13.32
N TYR A 238 -4.02 8.14 -14.09
CA TYR A 238 -5.47 7.91 -14.26
C TYR A 238 -5.81 6.59 -14.94
N GLU A 239 -4.90 6.04 -15.76
CA GLU A 239 -5.08 4.72 -16.39
C GLU A 239 -4.97 3.57 -15.37
N ASP A 240 -4.31 3.82 -14.23
CA ASP A 240 -4.04 2.81 -13.21
C ASP A 240 -5.07 2.80 -12.08
N ILE A 241 -6.05 3.72 -12.11
CA ILE A 241 -7.15 3.77 -11.15
C ILE A 241 -8.50 3.90 -11.83
N CYS A 242 -9.50 3.21 -11.29
CA CYS A 242 -10.86 3.27 -11.83
C CYS A 242 -11.88 3.33 -10.69
N LYS A 243 -12.97 4.07 -10.88
CA LYS A 243 -14.06 4.19 -9.92
C LYS A 243 -14.65 2.81 -9.60
N LEU A 244 -14.83 2.53 -8.32
CA LEU A 244 -15.47 1.30 -7.87
C LEU A 244 -17.00 1.47 -7.84
N ALA A 245 -17.75 0.48 -8.31
CA ALA A 245 -19.21 0.44 -8.22
C ALA A 245 -19.62 0.05 -6.80
N GLN A 246 -20.40 0.93 -6.14
CA GLN A 246 -20.97 0.72 -4.82
C GLN A 246 -22.41 0.24 -4.92
#